data_AF-A0A3S0CEU8-F1
#
_entry.id   AF-A0A3S0CEU8-F1
#
_cell.length_a   1.000
_cell.length_b   1.000
_cell.length_c   1.000
_cell.angle_alpha   90.00
_cell.angle_beta   90.00
_cell.angle_gamma   90.00
#
_symmetry.space_group_name_H-M   'P 1'
#
loop_
_entity.id
_entity.type
_entity.pdbx_description
1 polymer ?
#
loop_
_entity_poly.entity_id
_entity_poly.type
_entity_poly.pdbx_seq_one_letter_code
_entity_poly.pdbx_strand_id
1 'polypeptide(L)'
;MVKYLIANPVDKCALTVNDSIIETLISKYNVPTIDIESSIRAVKFEKINHYYKNRYFLFLDLNNNLCIAVNDVFILKQEFFNEFKNYPVFLVKTTDFSKILEQQFAEENIFNAANYLTNHTNYFSAKSLNYSKSILGFFIMFFSSIIFFIDAFNLFNNIFYFLQNMLKAILFNKGMIKNVAEEVNLDIDELPIYSILVPLYKEEYKVKSILDAIKLLNYPKDKLDVKFIIEADDKLTMRALCILDIPDYVHIIKVPYSFPRTKPKALNYAMSFVLGKYLTVYDAEDEPDPDQLLKSISAFRALPEYYACLQAKLNFYNASENLLTRLFSIEYSVWFEYLLKGLSILDLPVTLGGTSNHFKVDILRNVGLWDAYNVTEDADLGLRLYLSGYKVHMIDSITMEEAPAQLGSWIYQRSRWIKGFIQTIFVFIKTKKDYSKFGLMKIFAVYIFVGLSTYSFFFLPWLLLILFFKLNSAIYYLWFINSFFSYIYMYTIAYIVLSAQKSLVIFKSKIDFIAFTIWPLYFILHTIASYRAVYEIIISPFKWNKTTHGAKDYEDA
;
A
#
# COMPACT_ATOMS: atom_id res chain seq x y z
N MET A 1 44.74 12.94 -6.88
CA MET A 1 45.22 12.88 -8.27
C MET A 1 44.14 12.22 -9.13
N VAL A 2 43.05 12.94 -9.39
CA VAL A 2 42.15 12.70 -10.53
C VAL A 2 42.24 13.98 -11.33
N LYS A 3 43.30 14.10 -12.14
CA LYS A 3 43.51 15.26 -13.01
C LYS A 3 42.97 14.88 -14.38
N TYR A 4 42.12 15.75 -14.93
CA TYR A 4 41.46 15.69 -16.24
C TYR A 4 40.08 15.03 -16.28
N LEU A 5 39.05 15.83 -15.97
CA LEU A 5 37.79 15.83 -16.70
C LEU A 5 37.31 17.29 -16.79
N ILE A 6 37.67 17.98 -17.88
CA ILE A 6 36.95 19.16 -18.34
C ILE A 6 36.24 18.69 -19.60
N ALA A 7 34.92 18.59 -19.55
CA ALA A 7 34.08 18.44 -20.74
C ALA A 7 33.24 19.73 -20.87
N ASN A 8 33.35 20.38 -22.04
CA ASN A 8 32.52 21.51 -22.43
C ASN A 8 31.05 21.07 -22.61
N PRO A 9 30.07 21.97 -22.41
CA PRO A 9 28.67 21.62 -22.29
C PRO A 9 28.01 21.53 -23.67
N VAL A 10 27.70 20.33 -24.12
CA VAL A 10 26.74 20.13 -25.22
C VAL A 10 25.89 18.89 -24.93
N ASP A 11 24.59 19.14 -24.84
CA ASP A 11 23.42 18.28 -24.98
C ASP A 11 23.00 17.29 -23.88
N LYS A 12 21.78 17.57 -23.40
CA LYS A 12 20.91 16.82 -22.50
C LYS A 12 20.45 15.53 -23.19
N CYS A 13 20.95 14.38 -22.74
CA CYS A 13 20.25 13.10 -22.83
C CYS A 13 20.96 12.13 -21.89
N ALA A 14 20.59 12.17 -20.61
CA ALA A 14 21.06 11.23 -19.61
C ALA A 14 19.90 10.31 -19.27
N LEU A 15 20.00 9.04 -19.65
CA LEU A 15 19.64 7.85 -18.85
C LEU A 15 19.70 6.63 -19.76
N THR A 16 20.92 6.13 -19.92
CA THR A 16 21.37 4.83 -20.48
C THR A 16 22.91 4.80 -20.57
N VAL A 17 23.54 5.96 -20.49
CA VAL A 17 24.93 6.15 -20.92
C VAL A 17 25.96 5.97 -19.78
N ASN A 18 25.58 5.80 -18.51
CA ASN A 18 26.55 5.94 -17.41
C ASN A 18 27.53 4.77 -17.28
N ASP A 19 27.09 3.50 -17.32
CA ASP A 19 28.03 2.37 -17.16
C ASP A 19 28.96 2.22 -18.39
N SER A 20 28.43 2.42 -19.61
CA SER A 20 29.24 2.42 -20.84
C SER A 20 30.21 3.62 -20.89
N ILE A 21 29.80 4.81 -20.45
CA ILE A 21 30.71 5.96 -20.29
C ILE A 21 31.76 5.66 -19.22
N ILE A 22 31.37 5.14 -18.07
CA ILE A 22 32.27 4.83 -16.97
C ILE A 22 33.29 3.79 -17.43
N GLU A 23 32.89 2.74 -18.15
CA GLU A 23 33.80 1.76 -18.76
C GLU A 23 34.74 2.40 -19.80
N THR A 24 34.21 3.28 -20.65
CA THR A 24 35.02 4.02 -21.63
C THR A 24 36.03 4.93 -20.91
N LEU A 25 35.64 5.58 -19.82
CA LEU A 25 36.51 6.47 -19.05
C LEU A 25 37.57 5.70 -18.27
N ILE A 26 37.19 4.60 -17.63
CA ILE A 26 38.11 3.68 -16.93
C ILE A 26 39.17 3.18 -17.91
N SER A 27 38.75 2.67 -19.08
CA SER A 27 39.66 2.12 -20.09
C SER A 27 40.53 3.19 -20.76
N LYS A 28 39.98 4.37 -21.06
CA LYS A 28 40.69 5.45 -21.76
C LYS A 28 41.63 6.26 -20.87
N TYR A 29 41.29 6.44 -19.59
CA TYR A 29 42.03 7.31 -18.67
C TYR A 29 42.72 6.56 -17.53
N ASN A 30 42.67 5.23 -17.53
CA ASN A 30 43.27 4.35 -16.52
C ASN A 30 42.90 4.77 -15.09
N VAL A 31 41.64 5.19 -14.91
CA VAL A 31 41.11 5.61 -13.61
C VAL A 31 41.08 4.37 -12.71
N PRO A 32 41.63 4.43 -11.48
CA PRO A 32 41.62 3.29 -10.59
C PRO A 32 40.19 2.85 -10.32
N THR A 33 39.90 1.58 -10.61
CA THR A 33 38.63 0.93 -10.29
C THR A 33 38.69 0.36 -8.89
N ILE A 34 37.56 0.43 -8.19
CA ILE A 34 37.42 -0.28 -6.92
C ILE A 34 37.17 -1.75 -7.22
N ASP A 35 38.01 -2.63 -6.66
CA ASP A 35 37.73 -4.07 -6.63
C ASP A 35 36.67 -4.35 -5.55
N ILE A 36 35.53 -4.89 -5.97
CA ILE A 36 34.32 -5.09 -5.14
C ILE A 36 34.59 -6.10 -4.01
N GLU A 37 35.60 -6.98 -4.17
CA GLU A 37 35.98 -7.98 -3.16
C GLU A 37 36.84 -7.40 -2.02
N SER A 38 37.33 -6.16 -2.16
CA SER A 38 38.08 -5.49 -1.10
C SER A 38 37.16 -5.01 0.02
N SER A 39 37.63 -5.09 1.27
CA SER A 39 36.91 -4.79 2.51
C SER A 39 36.65 -3.27 2.71
N ILE A 40 35.97 -2.68 1.73
CA ILE A 40 35.39 -1.34 1.78
C ILE A 40 34.45 -1.28 2.99
N ARG A 41 34.53 -0.20 3.76
CA ARG A 41 33.56 0.11 4.81
C ARG A 41 32.97 1.48 4.55
N ALA A 42 31.75 1.54 4.02
CA ALA A 42 31.02 2.80 3.92
C ALA A 42 30.77 3.36 5.32
N VAL A 43 30.84 4.69 5.43
CA VAL A 43 31.12 5.32 6.74
C VAL A 43 29.89 5.42 7.64
N LYS A 44 28.67 5.57 7.08
CA LYS A 44 27.43 5.81 7.87
C LYS A 44 26.17 5.31 7.17
N PHE A 45 25.37 4.50 7.86
CA PHE A 45 24.08 4.02 7.36
C PHE A 45 23.03 5.12 7.22
N GLU A 46 22.96 6.08 8.16
CA GLU A 46 21.91 7.12 8.12
C GLU A 46 21.97 7.96 6.83
N LYS A 47 23.14 7.96 6.16
CA LYS A 47 23.38 8.62 4.88
C LYS A 47 23.09 7.73 3.67
N ILE A 48 22.58 6.51 3.81
CA ILE A 48 22.34 5.61 2.67
C ILE A 48 21.46 6.26 1.60
N ASN A 49 20.40 6.94 2.00
CA ASN A 49 19.54 7.67 1.06
C ASN A 49 20.26 8.86 0.42
N HIS A 50 21.10 9.56 1.19
CA HIS A 50 21.96 10.62 0.67
C HIS A 50 22.95 10.06 -0.36
N TYR A 51 23.54 8.89 -0.11
CA TYR A 51 24.47 8.26 -1.05
C TYR A 51 23.80 7.88 -2.35
N TYR A 52 22.62 7.25 -2.29
CA TYR A 52 21.83 6.93 -3.48
C TYR A 52 21.39 8.17 -4.24
N LYS A 53 20.88 9.19 -3.53
CA LYS A 53 20.40 10.43 -4.14
C LYS A 53 21.49 11.22 -4.82
N ASN A 54 22.66 11.32 -4.20
CA ASN A 54 23.79 12.08 -4.73
C ASN A 54 24.78 11.22 -5.52
N ARG A 55 24.49 9.93 -5.74
CA ARG A 55 25.30 9.03 -6.59
C ARG A 55 26.79 9.01 -6.19
N TYR A 56 27.06 9.13 -4.89
CA TYR A 56 28.38 8.94 -4.31
C TYR A 56 28.29 8.39 -2.88
N PHE A 57 29.28 7.62 -2.42
CA PHE A 57 29.42 7.27 -1.02
C PHE A 57 30.85 7.44 -0.53
N LEU A 58 30.97 7.71 0.76
CA LEU A 58 32.25 7.76 1.47
C LEU A 58 32.58 6.37 2.01
N PHE A 59 33.83 5.93 1.84
CA PHE A 59 34.31 4.67 2.38
C PHE A 59 35.73 4.78 2.92
N LEU A 60 36.09 3.86 3.81
CA LEU A 60 37.47 3.67 4.26
C LEU A 60 38.15 2.61 3.40
N ASP A 61 39.34 2.94 2.87
CA ASP A 61 40.22 1.96 2.23
C ASP A 61 40.89 1.04 3.28
N LEU A 62 41.69 0.07 2.81
CA LEU A 62 42.42 -0.86 3.69
C LEU A 62 43.38 -0.18 4.68
N ASN A 63 43.78 1.06 4.40
CA ASN A 63 44.68 1.87 5.22
C ASN A 63 43.92 2.87 6.12
N ASN A 64 42.59 2.75 6.22
CA ASN A 64 41.69 3.67 6.92
C ASN A 64 41.72 5.12 6.37
N ASN A 65 42.11 5.33 5.11
CA ASN A 65 41.96 6.61 4.46
C ASN A 65 40.52 6.78 3.96
N LEU A 66 39.96 7.96 4.19
CA LEU A 66 38.66 8.32 3.67
C LEU A 66 38.75 8.52 2.14
N CYS A 67 37.93 7.77 1.42
CA CYS A 67 37.85 7.74 -0.03
C CYS A 67 36.39 7.93 -0.48
N ILE A 68 36.21 8.25 -1.75
CA ILE A 68 34.90 8.53 -2.33
C ILE A 68 34.68 7.66 -3.55
N ALA A 69 33.58 6.93 -3.56
CA ALA A 69 33.11 6.20 -4.73
C ALA A 69 31.98 7.00 -5.39
N VAL A 70 32.04 7.19 -6.71
CA VAL A 70 31.07 7.94 -7.50
C VAL A 70 30.57 7.06 -8.64
N ASN A 71 29.25 6.97 -8.82
CA ASN A 71 28.64 6.23 -9.95
C ASN A 71 27.98 7.14 -10.98
N ASP A 72 28.14 8.45 -10.85
CA ASP A 72 27.69 9.42 -11.86
C ASP A 72 28.74 10.50 -12.13
N VAL A 73 29.30 10.47 -13.35
CA VAL A 73 30.34 11.40 -13.79
C VAL A 73 29.81 12.85 -13.84
N PHE A 74 28.51 13.04 -14.06
CA PHE A 74 27.90 14.38 -14.14
C PHE A 74 27.92 15.13 -12.80
N ILE A 75 28.19 14.43 -11.69
CA ILE A 75 28.29 15.03 -10.35
C ILE A 75 29.69 15.57 -10.07
N LEU A 76 30.69 15.17 -10.86
CA LEU A 76 32.07 15.66 -10.78
C LEU A 76 32.19 17.09 -11.33
N LYS A 77 31.39 18.02 -10.79
CA LYS A 77 31.44 19.46 -11.07
C LYS A 77 32.43 20.15 -10.13
N GLN A 78 32.71 21.42 -10.41
CA GLN A 78 33.66 22.22 -9.64
C GLN A 78 33.31 22.27 -8.13
N GLU A 79 32.02 22.30 -7.79
CA GLU A 79 31.53 22.26 -6.40
C GLU A 79 31.91 20.96 -5.66
N PHE A 80 31.74 19.81 -6.31
CA PHE A 80 32.11 18.51 -5.74
C PHE A 80 33.61 18.43 -5.45
N PHE A 81 34.44 18.90 -6.38
CA PHE A 81 35.89 18.94 -6.16
C PHE A 81 36.31 19.99 -5.12
N ASN A 82 35.51 21.03 -4.88
CA ASN A 82 35.75 21.97 -3.79
C ASN A 82 35.43 21.33 -2.43
N GLU A 83 34.33 20.57 -2.33
CA GLU A 83 33.94 19.86 -1.12
C GLU A 83 34.92 18.73 -0.76
N PHE A 84 35.40 17.99 -1.78
CA PHE A 84 36.16 16.76 -1.59
C PHE A 84 37.62 16.82 -2.05
N LYS A 85 38.19 18.03 -2.13
CA LYS A 85 39.52 18.31 -2.71
C LYS A 85 40.67 17.41 -2.21
N ASN A 86 40.57 16.92 -0.98
CA ASN A 86 41.62 16.16 -0.30
C ASN A 86 41.39 14.64 -0.29
N TYR A 87 40.31 14.15 -0.89
CA TYR A 87 39.96 12.73 -0.86
C TYR A 87 40.19 12.06 -2.23
N PRO A 88 40.72 10.83 -2.27
CA PRO A 88 40.74 10.04 -3.49
C PRO A 88 39.31 9.77 -3.98
N VAL A 89 39.08 9.98 -5.27
CA VAL A 89 37.79 9.73 -5.93
C VAL A 89 37.96 8.55 -6.88
N PHE A 90 37.04 7.59 -6.78
CA PHE A 90 36.99 6.39 -7.60
C PHE A 90 35.67 6.32 -8.34
N LEU A 91 35.71 5.87 -9.59
CA LEU A 91 34.50 5.60 -10.37
C LEU A 91 34.05 4.16 -10.15
N VAL A 92 32.75 3.96 -9.95
CA VAL A 92 32.14 2.65 -9.71
C VAL A 92 30.92 2.50 -10.61
N LYS A 93 30.73 1.32 -11.19
CA LYS A 93 29.53 1.03 -12.00
C LYS A 93 28.27 1.19 -11.16
N THR A 94 27.15 1.50 -11.79
CA THR A 94 25.87 1.67 -11.11
C THR A 94 25.45 0.39 -10.38
N THR A 95 25.63 -0.77 -11.01
CA THR A 95 25.35 -2.08 -10.41
C THR A 95 26.18 -2.35 -9.16
N ASP A 96 27.47 -2.02 -9.23
CA ASP A 96 28.43 -2.29 -8.16
C ASP A 96 28.23 -1.32 -7.00
N PHE A 97 27.93 -0.06 -7.30
CA PHE A 97 27.57 0.96 -6.33
C PHE A 97 26.38 0.52 -5.47
N SER A 98 25.29 0.09 -6.12
CA SER A 98 24.11 -0.39 -5.41
C SER A 98 24.42 -1.61 -4.57
N LYS A 99 25.13 -2.59 -5.16
CA LYS A 99 25.50 -3.85 -4.50
C LYS A 99 26.36 -3.62 -3.25
N ILE A 100 27.34 -2.72 -3.30
CA ILE A 100 28.20 -2.39 -2.15
C ILE A 100 27.37 -1.82 -1.00
N LEU A 101 26.51 -0.84 -1.29
CA LEU A 101 25.67 -0.22 -0.26
C LEU A 101 24.65 -1.21 0.32
N GLU A 102 24.02 -2.03 -0.52
CA GLU A 102 23.09 -3.06 -0.09
C GLU A 102 23.78 -4.10 0.82
N GLN A 103 24.97 -4.58 0.45
CA GLN A 103 25.69 -5.58 1.22
C GLN A 103 26.18 -5.04 2.57
N GLN A 104 26.76 -3.84 2.61
CA GLN A 104 27.34 -3.30 3.84
C GLN A 104 26.29 -2.89 4.86
N PHE A 105 25.12 -2.45 4.39
CA PHE A 105 24.07 -1.92 5.24
C PHE A 105 22.84 -2.83 5.35
N ALA A 106 22.94 -4.06 4.85
CA ALA A 106 21.83 -5.02 4.86
C ALA A 106 21.22 -5.20 6.26
N GLU A 107 22.04 -5.50 7.27
CA GLU A 107 21.57 -5.80 8.63
C GLU A 107 20.89 -4.60 9.29
N GLU A 108 21.50 -3.42 9.20
CA GLU A 108 20.96 -2.20 9.78
C GLU A 108 19.68 -1.76 9.05
N ASN A 109 19.64 -1.89 7.72
CA ASN A 109 18.44 -1.59 6.93
C ASN A 109 17.29 -2.56 7.25
N ILE A 110 17.57 -3.85 7.48
CA ILE A 110 16.57 -4.83 7.92
C ILE A 110 16.00 -4.45 9.29
N PHE A 111 16.89 -4.15 10.25
CA PHE A 111 16.47 -3.77 11.60
C PHE A 111 15.58 -2.52 11.57
N ASN A 112 15.99 -1.52 10.80
CA ASN A 112 15.21 -0.30 10.61
C ASN A 112 13.91 -0.57 9.86
N ALA A 113 13.90 -1.39 8.81
CA ALA A 113 12.69 -1.73 8.07
C ALA A 113 11.62 -2.39 8.95
N ALA A 114 12.04 -3.23 9.90
CA ALA A 114 11.12 -3.87 10.84
C ALA A 114 10.64 -2.93 11.97
N ASN A 115 11.45 -1.96 12.39
CA ASN A 115 11.18 -1.15 13.59
C ASN A 115 11.08 0.37 13.33
N TYR A 116 10.96 0.79 12.06
CA TYR A 116 11.00 2.21 11.69
C TYR A 116 9.95 3.03 12.45
N LEU A 117 8.70 2.55 12.46
CA LEU A 117 7.58 3.20 13.13
C LEU A 117 7.85 3.43 14.63
N THR A 118 8.31 2.40 15.34
CA THR A 118 8.54 2.45 16.79
C THR A 118 9.78 3.27 17.16
N ASN A 119 10.79 3.33 16.29
CA ASN A 119 12.04 4.03 16.56
C ASN A 119 11.95 5.53 16.25
N HIS A 120 11.10 5.92 15.28
CA HIS A 120 11.05 7.30 14.78
C HIS A 120 9.78 8.05 15.18
N THR A 121 8.77 7.37 15.71
CA THR A 121 7.50 8.00 16.07
C THR A 121 6.98 7.52 17.42
N ASN A 122 6.02 8.26 17.98
CA ASN A 122 5.29 7.85 19.19
C ASN A 122 4.06 6.99 18.87
N TYR A 123 3.89 6.54 17.62
CA TYR A 123 2.76 5.72 17.22
C TYR A 123 2.88 4.30 17.76
N PHE A 124 1.73 3.73 18.09
CA PHE A 124 1.67 2.37 18.59
C PHE A 124 1.79 1.40 17.40
N SER A 125 2.73 0.45 17.44
CA SER A 125 2.80 -0.62 16.43
C SER A 125 1.92 -1.80 16.83
N ALA A 126 1.36 -2.48 15.84
CA ALA A 126 0.68 -3.77 15.97
C ALA A 126 1.57 -4.84 16.65
N LYS A 127 2.90 -4.70 16.59
CA LYS A 127 3.85 -5.57 17.32
C LYS A 127 3.62 -5.57 18.82
N SER A 128 3.23 -4.43 19.38
CA SER A 128 3.16 -4.19 20.83
C SER A 128 1.82 -4.62 21.45
N LEU A 129 0.88 -5.13 20.64
CA LEU A 129 -0.43 -5.58 21.12
C LEU A 129 -0.35 -6.97 21.74
N ASN A 130 -1.04 -7.14 22.89
CA ASN A 130 -1.34 -8.46 23.42
C ASN A 130 -2.70 -8.93 22.88
N TYR A 131 -2.67 -9.59 21.72
CA TYR A 131 -3.88 -10.04 21.02
C TYR A 131 -4.71 -11.01 21.85
N SER A 132 -4.09 -12.00 22.49
CA SER A 132 -4.80 -13.00 23.31
C SER A 132 -5.58 -12.34 24.45
N LYS A 133 -4.99 -11.40 25.18
CA LYS A 133 -5.69 -10.65 26.24
C LYS A 133 -6.80 -9.77 25.68
N SER A 134 -6.56 -9.10 24.55
CA SER A 134 -7.54 -8.19 23.93
C SER A 134 -8.77 -8.95 23.42
N ILE A 135 -8.56 -10.08 22.75
CA ILE A 135 -9.63 -10.93 22.23
C ILE A 135 -10.37 -11.64 23.37
N LEU A 136 -9.65 -12.16 24.39
CA LEU A 136 -10.28 -12.74 25.58
C LEU A 136 -11.15 -11.72 26.31
N GLY A 137 -10.64 -10.50 26.52
CA GLY A 137 -11.39 -9.41 27.12
C GLY A 137 -12.65 -9.06 26.33
N PHE A 138 -12.55 -9.00 25.00
CA PHE A 138 -13.71 -8.81 24.12
C PHE A 138 -14.75 -9.92 24.31
N PHE A 139 -14.35 -11.19 24.29
CA PHE A 139 -15.29 -12.30 24.46
C PHE A 139 -15.96 -12.33 25.84
N ILE A 140 -15.20 -12.06 26.91
CA ILE A 140 -15.76 -11.96 28.27
C ILE A 140 -16.82 -10.85 28.32
N MET A 141 -16.52 -9.67 27.76
CA MET A 141 -17.49 -8.57 27.70
C MET A 141 -18.70 -8.90 26.82
N PHE A 142 -18.46 -9.51 25.66
CA PHE A 142 -19.51 -9.89 24.71
C PHE A 142 -20.48 -10.90 25.31
N PHE A 143 -19.99 -12.01 25.84
CA PHE A 143 -20.83 -13.05 26.43
C PHE A 143 -21.48 -12.61 27.75
N SER A 144 -20.77 -11.86 28.60
CA SER A 144 -21.38 -11.33 29.82
C SER A 144 -22.53 -10.36 29.51
N SER A 145 -22.38 -9.52 28.48
CA SER A 145 -23.45 -8.62 28.04
C SER A 145 -24.66 -9.38 27.49
N ILE A 146 -24.44 -10.45 26.71
CA ILE A 146 -25.53 -11.30 26.21
C ILE A 146 -26.25 -12.01 27.36
N ILE A 147 -25.51 -12.61 28.30
CA ILE A 147 -26.07 -13.43 29.37
C ILE A 147 -26.81 -12.59 30.41
N PHE A 148 -26.20 -11.50 30.87
CA PHE A 148 -26.72 -10.71 31.99
C PHE A 148 -27.56 -9.50 31.54
N PHE A 149 -27.38 -9.02 30.30
CA PHE A 149 -27.96 -7.77 29.82
C PHE A 149 -28.52 -7.89 28.39
N ILE A 150 -29.21 -8.99 28.08
CA ILE A 150 -29.67 -9.34 26.72
C ILE A 150 -30.41 -8.18 26.01
N ASP A 151 -31.35 -7.51 26.66
CA ASP A 151 -32.12 -6.41 26.06
C ASP A 151 -31.23 -5.19 25.80
N ALA A 152 -30.40 -4.78 26.76
CA ALA A 152 -29.49 -3.64 26.60
C ALA A 152 -28.42 -3.92 25.53
N PHE A 153 -27.89 -5.15 25.50
CA PHE A 153 -26.97 -5.61 24.47
C PHE A 153 -27.62 -5.53 23.08
N ASN A 154 -28.87 -5.99 22.93
CA ASN A 154 -29.58 -5.93 21.66
C ASN A 154 -29.91 -4.51 21.23
N LEU A 155 -30.33 -3.65 22.16
CA LEU A 155 -30.59 -2.25 21.88
C LEU A 155 -29.31 -1.52 21.42
N PHE A 156 -28.19 -1.76 22.10
CA PHE A 156 -26.88 -1.24 21.70
C PHE A 156 -26.54 -1.68 20.27
N ASN A 157 -26.59 -2.98 19.99
CA ASN A 157 -26.30 -3.50 18.65
C ASN A 157 -27.19 -2.89 17.58
N ASN A 158 -28.48 -2.73 17.85
CA ASN A 158 -29.42 -2.14 16.91
C ASN A 158 -29.05 -0.68 16.60
N ILE A 159 -28.77 0.13 17.62
CA ILE A 159 -28.36 1.54 17.46
C ILE A 159 -27.07 1.63 16.64
N PHE A 160 -26.06 0.85 16.99
CA PHE A 160 -24.77 0.90 16.30
C PHE A 160 -24.89 0.45 14.84
N TYR A 161 -25.61 -0.64 14.57
CA TYR A 161 -25.83 -1.12 13.21
C TYR A 161 -26.61 -0.11 12.37
N PHE A 162 -27.62 0.54 12.95
CA PHE A 162 -28.37 1.62 12.29
C PHE A 162 -27.45 2.81 11.98
N LEU A 163 -26.65 3.29 12.94
CA LEU A 163 -25.69 4.37 12.74
C LEU A 163 -24.65 4.03 11.67
N GLN A 164 -24.22 2.78 11.60
CA GLN A 164 -23.31 2.31 10.56
C GLN A 164 -23.91 2.40 9.17
N ASN A 165 -25.14 1.92 9.01
CA ASN A 165 -25.83 1.96 7.72
C ASN A 165 -26.19 3.40 7.32
N MET A 166 -26.59 4.25 8.28
CA MET A 166 -26.76 5.68 8.03
C MET A 166 -25.47 6.33 7.57
N LEU A 167 -24.35 6.09 8.25
CA LEU A 167 -23.04 6.61 7.84
C LEU A 167 -22.69 6.14 6.43
N LYS A 168 -22.78 4.83 6.16
CA LYS A 168 -22.50 4.26 4.83
C LYS A 168 -23.43 4.83 3.74
N ALA A 169 -24.70 5.07 4.04
CA ALA A 169 -25.63 5.72 3.11
C ALA A 169 -25.25 7.17 2.82
N ILE A 170 -24.87 7.94 3.84
CA ILE A 170 -24.39 9.32 3.69
C ILE A 170 -23.09 9.34 2.85
N LEU A 171 -22.13 8.46 3.17
CA LEU A 171 -20.88 8.34 2.45
C LEU A 171 -21.12 7.97 0.99
N PHE A 172 -21.98 6.97 0.74
CA PHE A 172 -22.33 6.56 -0.60
C PHE A 172 -22.94 7.72 -1.41
N ASN A 173 -23.90 8.44 -0.81
CA ASN A 173 -24.52 9.61 -1.44
C ASN A 173 -23.51 10.71 -1.78
N LYS A 174 -22.54 10.98 -0.88
CA LYS A 174 -21.45 11.93 -1.17
C LYS A 174 -20.49 11.41 -2.23
N GLY A 175 -20.20 10.12 -2.24
CA GLY A 175 -19.36 9.46 -3.26
C GLY A 175 -19.93 9.54 -4.68
N MET A 176 -21.26 9.61 -4.82
CA MET A 176 -21.92 9.78 -6.13
C MET A 176 -21.64 11.13 -6.80
N ILE A 177 -21.14 12.13 -6.06
CA ILE A 177 -20.77 13.44 -6.63
C ILE A 177 -19.63 13.21 -7.63
N LYS A 178 -19.85 13.51 -8.91
CA LYS A 178 -18.81 13.38 -9.94
C LYS A 178 -17.68 14.37 -9.65
N ASN A 179 -16.44 13.89 -9.80
CA ASN A 179 -15.29 14.80 -9.77
C ASN A 179 -15.31 15.60 -11.08
N VAL A 180 -15.02 16.89 -10.99
CA VAL A 180 -14.66 17.66 -12.19
C VAL A 180 -13.23 17.27 -12.51
N ALA A 181 -12.99 16.73 -13.71
CA ALA A 181 -11.64 16.44 -14.16
C ALA A 181 -10.88 17.76 -14.28
N GLU A 182 -9.84 17.93 -13.46
CA GLU A 182 -8.94 19.06 -13.57
C GLU A 182 -7.87 18.72 -14.62
N GLU A 183 -8.10 19.19 -15.84
CA GLU A 183 -7.05 19.24 -16.87
C GLU A 183 -6.04 20.31 -16.48
N VAL A 184 -4.95 19.90 -15.85
CA VAL A 184 -3.78 20.75 -15.66
C VAL A 184 -2.78 20.37 -16.73
N ASN A 185 -2.45 21.32 -17.58
CA ASN A 185 -1.38 21.16 -18.55
C ASN A 185 -0.06 21.11 -17.78
N LEU A 186 0.54 19.92 -17.66
CA LEU A 186 1.80 19.71 -16.96
C LEU A 186 2.94 19.85 -17.98
N ASP A 187 3.86 20.78 -17.72
CA ASP A 187 5.11 20.83 -18.45
C ASP A 187 5.97 19.61 -18.09
N ILE A 188 6.36 18.85 -19.11
CA ILE A 188 7.18 17.65 -19.01
C ILE A 188 8.51 17.95 -18.32
N ASP A 189 9.09 19.13 -18.59
CA ASP A 189 10.39 19.52 -18.03
C ASP A 189 10.32 19.75 -16.52
N GLU A 190 9.17 20.17 -15.99
CA GLU A 190 8.94 20.40 -14.55
C GLU A 190 8.53 19.15 -13.76
N LEU A 191 8.32 18.02 -14.44
CA LEU A 191 7.94 16.78 -13.75
C LEU A 191 9.08 16.33 -12.81
N PRO A 192 8.79 15.95 -11.55
CA PRO A 192 9.80 15.46 -10.62
C PRO A 192 10.13 13.99 -10.87
N ILE A 193 11.16 13.46 -10.20
CA ILE A 193 11.35 12.00 -10.13
C ILE A 193 10.17 11.38 -9.38
N TYR A 194 9.62 10.30 -9.93
CA TYR A 194 8.51 9.54 -9.36
C TYR A 194 8.96 8.11 -9.07
N SER A 195 8.91 7.70 -7.81
CA SER A 195 9.27 6.33 -7.43
C SER A 195 8.08 5.38 -7.48
N ILE A 196 8.31 4.17 -8.00
CA ILE A 196 7.30 3.10 -8.03
C ILE A 196 7.88 1.92 -7.25
N LEU A 197 7.22 1.49 -6.18
CA LEU A 197 7.59 0.28 -5.44
C LEU A 197 6.72 -0.88 -5.89
N VAL A 198 7.34 -1.99 -6.29
CA VAL A 198 6.66 -3.23 -6.69
C VAL A 198 7.19 -4.38 -5.81
N PRO A 199 6.49 -4.77 -4.73
CA PRO A 199 6.85 -5.92 -3.94
C PRO A 199 6.47 -7.22 -4.65
N LEU A 200 7.45 -8.10 -4.83
CA LEU A 200 7.34 -9.38 -5.53
C LEU A 200 7.66 -10.52 -4.57
N TYR A 201 6.75 -11.47 -4.41
CA TYR A 201 6.99 -12.68 -3.62
C TYR A 201 6.15 -13.85 -4.14
N LYS A 202 6.82 -14.79 -4.81
CA LYS A 202 6.24 -15.91 -5.56
C LYS A 202 5.31 -15.43 -6.67
N GLU A 203 5.84 -14.56 -7.52
CA GLU A 203 5.10 -13.86 -8.57
C GLU A 203 5.75 -14.05 -9.95
N GLU A 204 6.43 -15.18 -10.18
CA GLU A 204 7.21 -15.44 -11.39
C GLU A 204 6.42 -15.24 -12.69
N TYR A 205 5.10 -15.49 -12.67
CA TYR A 205 4.21 -15.34 -13.82
C TYR A 205 3.71 -13.91 -14.04
N LYS A 206 3.73 -13.05 -13.00
CA LYS A 206 3.19 -11.69 -13.05
C LYS A 206 4.25 -10.62 -13.28
N VAL A 207 5.54 -10.93 -13.06
CA VAL A 207 6.65 -9.99 -13.27
C VAL A 207 6.63 -9.32 -14.64
N LYS A 208 6.35 -10.09 -15.70
CA LYS A 208 6.29 -9.54 -17.06
C LYS A 208 5.12 -8.56 -17.21
N SER A 209 3.93 -8.95 -16.73
CA SER A 209 2.72 -8.14 -16.82
C SER A 209 2.88 -6.79 -16.10
N ILE A 210 3.42 -6.77 -14.87
CA ILE A 210 3.64 -5.50 -14.17
C ILE A 210 4.73 -4.64 -14.82
N LEU A 211 5.77 -5.26 -15.39
CA LEU A 211 6.79 -4.53 -16.14
C LEU A 211 6.18 -3.87 -17.39
N ASP A 212 5.33 -4.60 -18.12
CA ASP A 212 4.63 -4.09 -19.30
C ASP A 212 3.63 -2.98 -18.91
N ALA A 213 2.90 -3.13 -17.81
CA ALA A 213 2.00 -2.10 -17.29
C ALA A 213 2.75 -0.81 -16.92
N ILE A 214 3.92 -0.91 -16.28
CA ILE A 214 4.78 0.25 -15.97
C ILE A 214 5.34 0.90 -17.25
N LYS A 215 5.65 0.11 -18.29
CA LYS A 215 6.07 0.64 -19.60
C LYS A 215 4.95 1.46 -20.25
N LEU A 216 3.69 1.11 -20.04
CA LEU A 216 2.53 1.85 -20.56
C LEU A 216 2.22 3.16 -19.83
N LEU A 217 2.80 3.42 -18.65
CA LEU A 217 2.61 4.69 -17.95
C LEU A 217 3.13 5.87 -18.80
N ASN A 218 2.28 6.87 -18.99
CA ASN A 218 2.56 8.14 -19.67
C ASN A 218 3.37 9.06 -18.76
N TYR A 219 4.62 8.67 -18.50
CA TYR A 219 5.58 9.44 -17.71
C TYR A 219 6.97 9.35 -18.33
N PRO A 220 7.78 10.43 -18.33
CA PRO A 220 9.14 10.38 -18.85
C PRO A 220 9.93 9.29 -18.14
N LYS A 221 10.45 8.32 -18.90
CA LYS A 221 11.11 7.12 -18.35
C LYS A 221 12.39 7.47 -17.60
N ASP A 222 13.04 8.56 -18.01
CA ASP A 222 14.18 9.17 -17.36
C ASP A 222 13.85 9.81 -15.99
N LYS A 223 12.56 10.02 -15.69
CA LYS A 223 12.07 10.52 -14.40
C LYS A 223 11.37 9.46 -13.57
N LEU A 224 11.42 8.19 -13.99
CA LEU A 224 10.92 7.06 -13.20
C LEU A 224 12.05 6.47 -12.34
N ASP A 225 11.69 6.11 -11.11
CA ASP A 225 12.55 5.38 -10.18
C ASP A 225 11.81 4.12 -9.70
N VAL A 226 11.90 3.04 -10.48
CA VAL A 226 11.15 1.81 -10.23
C VAL A 226 11.97 0.87 -9.36
N LYS A 227 11.37 0.34 -8.29
CA LYS A 227 12.00 -0.59 -7.36
C LYS A 227 11.24 -1.90 -7.38
N PHE A 228 11.86 -2.95 -7.93
CA PHE A 228 11.36 -4.31 -7.82
C PHE A 228 11.94 -4.94 -6.56
N ILE A 229 11.09 -5.18 -5.57
CA ILE A 229 11.49 -5.58 -4.23
C ILE A 229 11.20 -7.07 -4.07
N ILE A 230 12.25 -7.88 -3.94
CA ILE A 230 12.13 -9.34 -3.90
C ILE A 230 12.79 -9.91 -2.65
N GLU A 231 12.16 -10.90 -2.02
CA GLU A 231 12.80 -11.64 -0.93
C GLU A 231 13.94 -12.51 -1.49
N ALA A 232 15.12 -12.46 -0.87
CA ALA A 232 16.34 -13.06 -1.41
C ALA A 232 16.28 -14.60 -1.61
N ASP A 233 15.33 -15.28 -0.97
CA ASP A 233 15.09 -16.71 -1.10
C ASP A 233 14.06 -17.07 -2.20
N ASP A 234 13.43 -16.09 -2.84
CA ASP A 234 12.51 -16.29 -3.96
C ASP A 234 13.25 -16.51 -5.29
N LYS A 235 13.80 -17.72 -5.43
CA LYS A 235 14.63 -18.09 -6.58
C LYS A 235 13.86 -18.11 -7.90
N LEU A 236 12.56 -18.38 -7.90
CA LEU A 236 11.76 -18.49 -9.13
C LEU A 236 11.50 -17.10 -9.71
N THR A 237 11.00 -16.18 -8.90
CA THR A 237 10.78 -14.80 -9.34
C THR A 237 12.11 -14.12 -9.74
N MET A 238 13.21 -14.39 -9.04
CA MET A 238 14.54 -13.89 -9.45
C MET A 238 14.96 -14.42 -10.83
N ARG A 239 14.73 -15.71 -11.13
CA ARG A 239 15.04 -16.27 -12.45
C ARG A 239 14.19 -15.65 -13.54
N ALA A 240 12.89 -15.43 -13.27
CA ALA A 240 12.00 -14.74 -14.18
C ALA A 240 12.49 -13.32 -14.49
N LEU A 241 12.98 -12.58 -13.48
CA LEU A 241 13.58 -11.26 -13.67
C LEU A 241 14.87 -11.30 -14.52
N CYS A 242 15.72 -12.32 -14.35
CA CYS A 242 16.98 -12.43 -15.08
C CYS A 242 16.82 -12.67 -16.60
N ILE A 243 15.67 -13.18 -17.04
CA ILE A 243 15.40 -13.43 -18.47
C ILE A 243 14.64 -12.29 -19.15
N LEU A 244 14.21 -11.30 -18.39
CA LEU A 244 13.51 -10.12 -18.91
C LEU A 244 14.52 -9.03 -19.28
N ASP A 245 14.17 -8.26 -20.30
CA ASP A 245 14.86 -7.01 -20.62
C ASP A 245 14.39 -5.92 -19.64
N ILE A 246 15.17 -5.76 -18.56
CA ILE A 246 14.89 -4.84 -17.46
C ILE A 246 15.45 -3.45 -17.81
N PRO A 247 14.60 -2.41 -17.92
CA PRO A 247 15.06 -1.05 -18.21
C PRO A 247 15.92 -0.45 -17.09
N ASP A 248 16.80 0.49 -17.44
CA ASP A 248 17.74 1.13 -16.50
C ASP A 248 17.08 1.90 -15.34
N TYR A 249 15.84 2.35 -15.54
CA TYR A 249 15.06 3.00 -14.48
C TYR A 249 14.48 2.01 -13.45
N VAL A 250 14.73 0.70 -13.62
CA VAL A 250 14.30 -0.37 -12.71
C VAL A 250 15.49 -0.88 -11.89
N HIS A 251 15.36 -0.80 -10.57
CA HIS A 251 16.32 -1.32 -9.61
C HIS A 251 15.74 -2.54 -8.89
N ILE A 252 16.42 -3.69 -9.00
CA ILE A 252 16.04 -4.93 -8.31
C ILE A 252 16.68 -4.96 -6.93
N ILE A 253 15.86 -4.81 -5.89
CA ILE A 253 16.29 -4.81 -4.49
C ILE A 253 16.04 -6.19 -3.89
N LYS A 254 17.10 -6.82 -3.38
CA LYS A 254 17.02 -8.13 -2.71
C LYS A 254 16.91 -7.93 -1.21
N VAL A 255 15.74 -8.17 -0.65
CA VAL A 255 15.49 -8.11 0.80
C VAL A 255 16.07 -9.36 1.44
N PRO A 256 17.07 -9.25 2.33
CA PRO A 256 17.65 -10.43 2.96
C PRO A 256 16.67 -11.08 3.95
N TYR A 257 16.84 -12.39 4.13
CA TYR A 257 15.94 -13.19 4.95
C TYR A 257 15.88 -12.64 6.39
N SER A 258 14.66 -12.25 6.81
CA SER A 258 14.42 -11.61 8.10
C SER A 258 12.94 -11.61 8.45
N PHE A 259 12.64 -11.58 9.75
CA PHE A 259 11.27 -11.46 10.25
C PHE A 259 10.93 -10.01 10.63
N PRO A 260 9.68 -9.57 10.45
CA PRO A 260 8.55 -10.32 9.87
C PRO A 260 8.64 -10.48 8.34
N ARG A 261 8.03 -11.52 7.78
CA ARG A 261 7.98 -11.75 6.32
C ARG A 261 6.69 -11.15 5.76
N THR A 262 6.68 -9.83 5.60
CA THR A 262 5.48 -9.04 5.26
C THR A 262 5.80 -8.00 4.18
N LYS A 263 4.80 -7.67 3.35
CA LYS A 263 4.85 -6.58 2.37
C LYS A 263 5.35 -5.26 2.99
N PRO A 264 4.82 -4.75 4.13
CA PRO A 264 5.31 -3.52 4.74
C PRO A 264 6.79 -3.52 5.11
N LYS A 265 7.36 -4.63 5.60
CA LYS A 265 8.80 -4.71 5.88
C LYS A 265 9.61 -4.56 4.58
N ALA A 266 9.20 -5.24 3.52
CA ALA A 266 9.87 -5.16 2.22
C ALA A 266 9.81 -3.73 1.64
N LEU A 267 8.64 -3.07 1.72
CA LEU A 267 8.49 -1.66 1.33
C LEU A 267 9.39 -0.73 2.16
N ASN A 268 9.42 -0.90 3.48
CA ASN A 268 10.28 -0.10 4.36
C ASN A 268 11.77 -0.30 4.04
N TYR A 269 12.21 -1.53 3.74
CA TYR A 269 13.59 -1.80 3.33
C TYR A 269 13.97 -1.04 2.06
N ALA A 270 13.05 -0.96 1.11
CA ALA A 270 13.25 -0.25 -0.15
C ALA A 270 13.30 1.27 -0.01
N MET A 271 12.71 1.84 1.05
CA MET A 271 12.67 3.31 1.27
C MET A 271 14.04 3.97 1.38
N SER A 272 15.07 3.20 1.78
CA SER A 272 16.47 3.66 1.79
C SER A 272 16.99 4.03 0.40
N PHE A 273 16.42 3.43 -0.65
CA PHE A 273 16.87 3.53 -2.04
C PHE A 273 15.97 4.40 -2.92
N VAL A 274 14.88 4.95 -2.37
CA VAL A 274 13.90 5.79 -3.06
C VAL A 274 14.49 7.17 -3.38
N LEU A 275 14.34 7.60 -4.64
CA LEU A 275 14.84 8.87 -5.17
C LEU A 275 13.74 9.90 -5.45
N GLY A 276 12.50 9.44 -5.62
CA GLY A 276 11.37 10.25 -6.04
C GLY A 276 10.91 11.25 -4.98
N LYS A 277 10.36 12.37 -5.44
CA LYS A 277 9.61 13.32 -4.59
C LYS A 277 8.26 12.71 -4.19
N TYR A 278 7.67 11.97 -5.13
CA TYR A 278 6.45 11.22 -4.95
C TYR A 278 6.74 9.73 -5.09
N LEU A 279 5.92 8.91 -4.45
CA LEU A 279 6.04 7.45 -4.46
C LEU A 279 4.68 6.81 -4.63
N THR A 280 4.62 5.74 -5.43
CA THR A 280 3.45 4.86 -5.48
C THR A 280 3.85 3.41 -5.23
N VAL A 281 2.89 2.61 -4.81
CA VAL A 281 3.04 1.16 -4.65
C VAL A 281 2.12 0.50 -5.66
N TYR A 282 2.64 -0.45 -6.44
CA TYR A 282 1.87 -1.35 -7.29
C TYR A 282 2.11 -2.80 -6.90
N ASP A 283 1.04 -3.58 -6.78
CA ASP A 283 1.12 -5.04 -6.64
C ASP A 283 1.47 -5.69 -7.99
N ALA A 284 1.84 -6.97 -7.98
CA ALA A 284 2.40 -7.65 -9.15
C ALA A 284 1.37 -7.84 -10.27
N GLU A 285 0.09 -7.84 -9.94
CA GLU A 285 -1.04 -8.03 -10.85
C GLU A 285 -1.65 -6.73 -11.35
N ASP A 286 -1.15 -5.57 -10.92
CA ASP A 286 -1.78 -4.29 -11.16
C ASP A 286 -1.60 -3.78 -12.58
N GLU A 287 -2.69 -3.28 -13.14
CA GLU A 287 -2.75 -2.55 -14.40
C GLU A 287 -3.25 -1.11 -14.11
N PRO A 288 -2.36 -0.18 -13.71
CA PRO A 288 -2.74 1.20 -13.46
C PRO A 288 -3.10 1.93 -14.76
N ASP A 289 -4.05 2.85 -14.68
CA ASP A 289 -4.36 3.84 -15.72
C ASP A 289 -3.06 4.54 -16.22
N PRO A 290 -2.80 4.58 -17.54
CA PRO A 290 -1.58 5.14 -18.11
C PRO A 290 -1.22 6.54 -17.61
N ASP A 291 -2.22 7.38 -17.34
CA ASP A 291 -2.02 8.76 -16.88
C ASP A 291 -1.99 8.91 -15.36
N GLN A 292 -2.04 7.82 -14.59
CA GLN A 292 -2.23 7.87 -13.14
C GLN A 292 -1.15 8.70 -12.42
N LEU A 293 0.12 8.60 -12.84
CA LEU A 293 1.20 9.42 -12.27
C LEU A 293 0.98 10.91 -12.55
N LEU A 294 0.62 11.29 -13.79
CA LEU A 294 0.33 12.67 -14.15
C LEU A 294 -0.89 13.21 -13.38
N LYS A 295 -1.97 12.42 -13.30
CA LYS A 295 -3.17 12.75 -12.51
C LYS A 295 -2.84 12.97 -11.03
N SER A 296 -1.97 12.14 -10.45
CA SER A 296 -1.54 12.28 -9.07
C SER A 296 -0.73 13.57 -8.84
N ILE A 297 0.18 13.93 -9.75
CA ILE A 297 0.95 15.18 -9.66
C ILE A 297 0.02 16.38 -9.79
N SER A 298 -0.88 16.36 -10.78
CA SER A 298 -1.88 17.40 -10.98
C SER A 298 -2.67 17.64 -9.69
N ALA A 299 -3.23 16.57 -9.11
CA ALA A 299 -3.97 16.64 -7.86
C ALA A 299 -3.11 17.15 -6.69
N PHE A 300 -1.86 16.71 -6.54
CA PHE A 300 -0.98 17.23 -5.48
C PHE A 300 -0.64 18.70 -5.63
N ARG A 301 -0.59 19.23 -6.86
CA ARG A 301 -0.34 20.66 -7.14
C ARG A 301 -1.59 21.50 -6.88
N ALA A 302 -2.78 20.97 -7.16
CA ALA A 302 -4.05 21.66 -6.95
C ALA A 302 -4.53 21.63 -5.49
N LEU A 303 -4.24 20.54 -4.77
CA LEU A 303 -4.66 20.35 -3.39
C LEU A 303 -3.74 21.09 -2.39
N PRO A 304 -4.29 21.53 -1.24
CA PRO A 304 -3.48 22.08 -0.15
C PRO A 304 -2.34 21.15 0.30
N GLU A 305 -1.27 21.75 0.82
CA GLU A 305 -0.03 21.02 1.15
C GLU A 305 -0.25 19.85 2.14
N TYR A 306 -1.22 19.97 3.04
CA TYR A 306 -1.58 18.94 4.03
C TYR A 306 -2.23 17.68 3.43
N TYR A 307 -2.58 17.65 2.15
CA TYR A 307 -2.92 16.40 1.45
C TYR A 307 -1.64 15.62 1.17
N ALA A 308 -1.42 14.58 1.95
CA ALA A 308 -0.17 13.82 1.99
C ALA A 308 -0.20 12.56 1.11
N CYS A 309 -1.40 12.02 0.88
CA CYS A 309 -1.61 10.81 0.11
C CYS A 309 -2.81 10.97 -0.83
N LEU A 310 -2.70 10.39 -2.02
CA LEU A 310 -3.78 10.23 -2.97
C LEU A 310 -4.01 8.73 -3.18
N GLN A 311 -5.27 8.31 -3.19
CA GLN A 311 -5.66 6.92 -3.46
C GLN A 311 -6.39 6.87 -4.79
N ALA A 312 -5.90 6.05 -5.72
CA ALA A 312 -6.65 5.70 -6.93
C ALA A 312 -7.74 4.67 -6.60
N LYS A 313 -8.76 4.59 -7.45
CA LYS A 313 -9.79 3.56 -7.34
C LYS A 313 -9.24 2.20 -7.78
N LEU A 314 -9.74 1.13 -7.19
CA LEU A 314 -9.35 -0.24 -7.55
C LEU A 314 -10.57 -0.98 -8.11
N ASN A 315 -10.38 -1.71 -9.21
CA ASN A 315 -11.41 -2.56 -9.81
C ASN A 315 -10.75 -3.80 -10.43
N PHE A 316 -11.52 -4.70 -11.04
CA PHE A 316 -11.01 -5.99 -11.50
C PHE A 316 -11.21 -6.24 -12.99
N TYR A 317 -10.17 -6.70 -13.69
CA TYR A 317 -10.27 -7.05 -15.11
C TYR A 317 -11.05 -8.36 -15.32
N ASN A 318 -11.02 -9.28 -14.34
CA ASN A 318 -11.75 -10.55 -14.38
C ASN A 318 -13.12 -10.51 -13.66
N ALA A 319 -13.72 -9.32 -13.52
CA ALA A 319 -15.02 -9.13 -12.86
C ALA A 319 -16.19 -9.93 -13.46
N SER A 320 -16.05 -10.42 -14.69
CA SER A 320 -17.07 -11.22 -15.41
C SER A 320 -16.76 -12.72 -15.47
N GLU A 321 -15.63 -13.16 -14.89
CA GLU A 321 -15.17 -14.55 -14.99
C GLU A 321 -16.15 -15.54 -14.35
N ASN A 322 -16.64 -15.25 -13.14
CA ASN A 322 -17.65 -16.07 -12.49
C ASN A 322 -18.48 -15.25 -11.50
N LEU A 323 -19.44 -15.91 -10.83
CA LEU A 323 -20.34 -15.25 -9.89
C LEU A 323 -19.62 -14.66 -8.67
N LEU A 324 -18.56 -15.32 -8.18
CA LEU A 324 -17.77 -14.85 -7.04
C LEU A 324 -16.98 -13.59 -7.41
N THR A 325 -16.27 -13.59 -8.54
CA THR A 325 -15.54 -12.40 -9.01
C THR A 325 -16.49 -11.24 -9.30
N ARG A 326 -17.72 -11.54 -9.75
CA ARG A 326 -18.74 -10.52 -9.97
C ARG A 326 -19.24 -9.88 -8.69
N LEU A 327 -19.64 -10.68 -7.70
CA LEU A 327 -20.03 -10.19 -6.38
C LEU A 327 -18.90 -9.36 -5.76
N PHE A 328 -17.67 -9.83 -5.89
CA PHE A 328 -16.52 -9.15 -5.34
C PHE A 328 -16.23 -7.80 -6.02
N SER A 329 -16.41 -7.70 -7.35
CA SER A 329 -16.34 -6.44 -8.09
C SER A 329 -17.41 -5.43 -7.65
N ILE A 330 -18.64 -5.88 -7.35
CA ILE A 330 -19.69 -5.00 -6.79
C ILE A 330 -19.24 -4.44 -5.43
N GLU A 331 -18.72 -5.30 -4.54
CA GLU A 331 -18.20 -4.90 -3.23
C GLU A 331 -17.10 -3.84 -3.33
N TYR A 332 -16.12 -4.09 -4.20
CA TYR A 332 -15.00 -3.16 -4.42
C TYR A 332 -15.44 -1.83 -5.00
N SER A 333 -16.39 -1.85 -5.94
CA SER A 333 -16.93 -0.61 -6.51
C SER A 333 -17.60 0.21 -5.42
N VAL A 334 -18.47 -0.41 -4.59
CA VAL A 334 -19.08 0.26 -3.41
C VAL A 334 -17.99 0.87 -2.53
N TRP A 335 -16.93 0.11 -2.23
CA TRP A 335 -15.86 0.54 -1.33
C TRP A 335 -15.04 1.71 -1.89
N PHE A 336 -14.38 1.53 -3.04
CA PHE A 336 -13.42 2.49 -3.60
C PHE A 336 -14.08 3.67 -4.31
N GLU A 337 -15.16 3.44 -5.07
CA GLU A 337 -15.77 4.51 -5.86
C GLU A 337 -16.71 5.39 -5.03
N TYR A 338 -17.37 4.82 -4.01
CA TYR A 338 -18.41 5.53 -3.26
C TYR A 338 -18.02 5.77 -1.80
N LEU A 339 -17.70 4.73 -1.02
CA LEU A 339 -17.50 4.88 0.43
C LEU A 339 -16.22 5.65 0.79
N LEU A 340 -15.06 5.25 0.24
CA LEU A 340 -13.78 5.94 0.50
C LEU A 340 -13.80 7.37 -0.06
N LYS A 341 -14.44 7.56 -1.23
CA LYS A 341 -14.67 8.90 -1.80
C LYS A 341 -15.54 9.76 -0.90
N GLY A 342 -16.63 9.21 -0.36
CA GLY A 342 -17.47 9.88 0.62
C GLY A 342 -16.71 10.28 1.87
N LEU A 343 -15.81 9.42 2.38
CA LEU A 343 -14.96 9.75 3.54
C LEU A 343 -14.03 10.92 3.21
N SER A 344 -13.37 10.88 2.06
CA SER A 344 -12.48 11.94 1.61
C SER A 344 -13.20 13.30 1.46
N ILE A 345 -14.38 13.33 0.82
CA ILE A 345 -15.20 14.54 0.64
C ILE A 345 -15.65 15.12 1.99
N LEU A 346 -15.98 14.27 2.96
CA LEU A 346 -16.42 14.70 4.29
C LEU A 346 -15.28 14.98 5.27
N ASP A 347 -14.02 14.95 4.83
CA ASP A 347 -12.83 15.08 5.68
C ASP A 347 -12.81 14.07 6.86
N LEU A 348 -13.30 12.86 6.60
CA LEU A 348 -13.24 11.74 7.53
C LEU A 348 -12.03 10.85 7.21
N PRO A 349 -11.47 10.13 8.20
CA PRO A 349 -10.31 9.28 7.96
C PRO A 349 -10.56 8.21 6.91
N VAL A 350 -9.74 8.21 5.87
CA VAL A 350 -9.76 7.23 4.78
C VAL A 350 -8.80 6.10 5.12
N THR A 351 -9.29 4.87 5.10
CA THR A 351 -8.44 3.67 5.09
C THR A 351 -7.95 3.44 3.67
N LEU A 352 -6.64 3.51 3.46
CA LEU A 352 -6.02 3.27 2.16
C LEU A 352 -6.25 1.83 1.71
N GLY A 353 -6.22 1.61 0.39
CA GLY A 353 -6.13 0.29 -0.22
C GLY A 353 -4.69 -0.20 -0.30
N GLY A 354 -4.49 -1.45 -0.71
CA GLY A 354 -3.17 -2.09 -0.69
C GLY A 354 -2.20 -1.56 -1.76
N THR A 355 -2.73 -0.85 -2.75
CA THR A 355 -2.00 -0.40 -3.94
C THR A 355 -2.54 0.92 -4.48
N SER A 356 -1.81 1.51 -5.43
CA SER A 356 -2.12 2.77 -6.12
C SER A 356 -2.33 3.92 -5.13
N ASN A 357 -1.48 3.90 -4.10
CA ASN A 357 -1.34 4.94 -3.10
C ASN A 357 -0.19 5.85 -3.50
N HIS A 358 -0.47 7.11 -3.78
CA HIS A 358 0.53 8.09 -4.15
C HIS A 358 0.86 8.94 -2.93
N PHE A 359 2.11 8.91 -2.48
CA PHE A 359 2.57 9.61 -1.28
C PHE A 359 3.54 10.73 -1.62
N LYS A 360 3.51 11.81 -0.84
CA LYS A 360 4.67 12.69 -0.65
C LYS A 360 5.70 11.96 0.21
N VAL A 361 6.89 11.68 -0.34
CA VAL A 361 7.89 10.81 0.31
C VAL A 361 8.32 11.33 1.68
N ASP A 362 8.55 12.64 1.80
CA ASP A 362 8.99 13.24 3.07
C ASP A 362 7.92 13.07 4.16
N ILE A 363 6.64 13.22 3.82
CA ILE A 363 5.54 13.02 4.77
C ILE A 363 5.43 11.55 5.16
N LEU A 364 5.54 10.64 4.21
CA LEU A 364 5.50 9.19 4.46
C LEU A 364 6.58 8.77 5.47
N ARG A 365 7.81 9.31 5.33
CA ARG A 365 8.90 9.12 6.31
C ARG A 365 8.54 9.68 7.68
N ASN A 366 8.04 10.91 7.72
CA ASN A 366 7.71 11.60 8.97
C ASN A 366 6.61 10.90 9.78
N VAL A 367 5.66 10.21 9.13
CA VAL A 367 4.59 9.46 9.81
C VAL A 367 5.00 8.03 10.19
N GLY A 368 6.25 7.63 9.92
CA GLY A 368 6.80 6.35 10.35
C GLY A 368 6.67 5.20 9.34
N LEU A 369 6.53 5.51 8.04
CA LEU A 369 6.38 4.53 6.95
C LEU A 369 5.21 3.54 7.20
N TRP A 370 5.34 2.28 6.75
CA TRP A 370 4.36 1.24 7.00
C TRP A 370 4.68 0.47 8.29
N ASP A 371 3.67 0.05 9.05
CA ASP A 371 3.87 -0.83 10.21
C ASP A 371 4.19 -2.25 9.72
N ALA A 372 5.43 -2.71 9.90
CA ALA A 372 5.90 -4.02 9.47
C ALA A 372 5.10 -5.21 10.05
N TYR A 373 4.34 -4.98 11.13
CA TYR A 373 3.59 -6.00 11.86
C TYR A 373 2.07 -5.89 11.68
N ASN A 374 1.57 -4.94 10.90
CA ASN A 374 0.14 -4.86 10.59
C ASN A 374 -0.13 -5.51 9.22
N VAL A 375 -1.08 -6.45 9.14
CA VAL A 375 -1.38 -7.16 7.87
C VAL A 375 -2.31 -6.38 6.94
N THR A 376 -2.79 -5.21 7.39
CA THR A 376 -3.41 -4.13 6.62
C THR A 376 -2.68 -2.82 6.95
N GLU A 377 -1.41 -2.77 6.58
CA GLU A 377 -0.50 -1.64 6.78
C GLU A 377 -1.00 -0.35 6.14
N ASP A 378 -1.77 -0.48 5.06
CA ASP A 378 -2.41 0.55 4.27
C ASP A 378 -3.49 1.29 5.09
N ALA A 379 -4.44 0.54 5.64
CA ALA A 379 -5.50 1.09 6.48
C ALA A 379 -4.93 1.79 7.71
N ASP A 380 -3.92 1.19 8.36
CA ASP A 380 -3.20 1.79 9.48
C ASP A 380 -2.48 3.10 9.10
N LEU A 381 -1.75 3.10 7.98
CA LEU A 381 -1.07 4.29 7.47
C LEU A 381 -2.07 5.41 7.15
N GLY A 382 -3.22 5.07 6.56
CA GLY A 382 -4.32 6.01 6.36
C GLY A 382 -4.75 6.69 7.66
N LEU A 383 -4.98 5.93 8.73
CA LEU A 383 -5.33 6.51 10.03
C LEU A 383 -4.19 7.34 10.64
N ARG A 384 -2.93 6.90 10.52
CA ARG A 384 -1.76 7.64 11.03
C ARG A 384 -1.57 8.98 10.33
N LEU A 385 -1.82 9.08 9.02
CA LEU A 385 -1.81 10.36 8.30
C LEU A 385 -2.79 11.36 8.92
N TYR A 386 -4.04 10.93 9.17
CA TYR A 386 -5.05 11.80 9.82
C TYR A 386 -4.67 12.13 11.27
N LEU A 387 -4.10 11.18 12.03
CA LEU A 387 -3.60 11.44 13.39
C LEU A 387 -2.44 12.45 13.40
N SER A 388 -1.68 12.55 12.31
CA SER A 388 -0.64 13.56 12.09
C SER A 388 -1.17 14.90 11.57
N GLY A 389 -2.48 15.02 11.30
CA GLY A 389 -3.11 16.23 10.75
C GLY A 389 -3.08 16.32 9.22
N TYR A 390 -2.63 15.27 8.53
CA TYR A 390 -2.67 15.17 7.07
C TYR A 390 -4.00 14.60 6.57
N LYS A 391 -4.23 14.71 5.26
CA LYS A 391 -5.44 14.19 4.60
C LYS A 391 -5.12 13.28 3.42
N VAL A 392 -6.11 12.48 3.06
CA VAL A 392 -6.12 11.59 1.89
C VAL A 392 -7.18 12.07 0.91
N HIS A 393 -6.83 12.12 -0.38
CA HIS A 393 -7.78 12.41 -1.45
C HIS A 393 -7.96 11.22 -2.39
N MET A 394 -9.18 10.98 -2.86
CA MET A 394 -9.47 9.94 -3.85
C MET A 394 -9.40 10.54 -5.26
N ILE A 395 -8.38 10.16 -6.03
CA ILE A 395 -8.20 10.65 -7.41
C ILE A 395 -9.08 9.91 -8.41
N ASP A 396 -9.44 10.58 -9.50
CA ASP A 396 -10.21 9.98 -10.60
C ASP A 396 -9.29 9.21 -11.56
N SER A 397 -8.70 8.15 -11.05
CA SER A 397 -7.89 7.18 -11.78
C SER A 397 -8.21 5.78 -11.24
N ILE A 398 -8.07 4.75 -12.08
CA ILE A 398 -8.42 3.38 -11.74
C ILE A 398 -7.21 2.49 -12.00
N THR A 399 -6.97 1.55 -11.10
CA THR A 399 -6.06 0.42 -11.30
C THR A 399 -6.88 -0.86 -11.38
N MET A 400 -6.63 -1.66 -12.40
CA MET A 400 -7.29 -2.95 -12.59
C MET A 400 -6.43 -4.05 -11.95
N GLU A 401 -7.06 -4.91 -11.15
CA GLU A 401 -6.44 -6.02 -10.42
C GLU A 401 -7.07 -7.38 -10.81
N GLU A 402 -6.50 -8.47 -10.28
CA GLU A 402 -7.08 -9.81 -10.35
C GLU A 402 -7.94 -10.13 -9.12
N ALA A 403 -9.25 -10.37 -9.31
CA ALA A 403 -10.12 -10.91 -8.27
C ALA A 403 -9.83 -12.40 -8.02
N PRO A 404 -9.85 -12.89 -6.76
CA PRO A 404 -9.77 -14.31 -6.46
C PRO A 404 -11.01 -15.02 -7.01
N ALA A 405 -10.79 -15.85 -8.04
CA ALA A 405 -11.85 -16.63 -8.68
C ALA A 405 -12.29 -17.85 -7.85
N GLN A 406 -11.49 -18.28 -6.88
CA GLN A 406 -11.73 -19.45 -6.03
C GLN A 406 -12.15 -19.05 -4.60
N LEU A 407 -13.13 -19.75 -4.05
CA LEU A 407 -13.68 -19.49 -2.72
C LEU A 407 -12.61 -19.59 -1.61
N GLY A 408 -11.71 -20.56 -1.70
CA GLY A 408 -10.61 -20.71 -0.74
C GLY A 408 -9.72 -19.46 -0.69
N SER A 409 -9.20 -19.03 -1.85
CA SER A 409 -8.37 -17.83 -1.97
C SER A 409 -9.10 -16.57 -1.51
N TRP A 410 -10.40 -16.45 -1.82
CA TRP A 410 -11.24 -15.36 -1.31
C TRP A 410 -11.31 -15.36 0.22
N ILE A 411 -11.56 -16.51 0.86
CA ILE A 411 -11.63 -16.62 2.33
C ILE A 411 -10.29 -16.26 2.96
N TYR A 412 -9.16 -16.76 2.45
CA TYR A 412 -7.83 -16.41 2.96
C TYR A 412 -7.54 -14.91 2.87
N GLN A 413 -7.87 -14.29 1.72
CA GLN A 413 -7.69 -12.86 1.52
C GLN A 413 -8.56 -12.04 2.48
N ARG A 414 -9.87 -12.33 2.54
CA ARG A 414 -10.79 -11.61 3.43
C ARG A 414 -10.44 -11.79 4.90
N SER A 415 -10.02 -12.98 5.32
CA SER A 415 -9.57 -13.21 6.69
C SER A 415 -8.35 -12.39 7.04
N ARG A 416 -7.38 -12.23 6.11
CA ARG A 416 -6.24 -11.34 6.32
C ARG A 416 -6.71 -9.90 6.53
N TRP A 417 -7.65 -9.43 5.71
CA TRP A 417 -8.14 -8.04 5.78
C TRP A 417 -8.90 -7.77 7.08
N ILE A 418 -9.84 -8.65 7.46
CA ILE A 418 -10.58 -8.53 8.72
C ILE A 418 -9.61 -8.59 9.91
N LYS A 419 -8.62 -9.49 9.87
CA LYS A 419 -7.56 -9.58 10.89
C LYS A 419 -6.81 -8.25 11.01
N GLY A 420 -6.36 -7.68 9.89
CA GLY A 420 -5.65 -6.40 9.88
C GLY A 420 -6.51 -5.23 10.36
N PHE A 421 -7.79 -5.18 10.00
CA PHE A 421 -8.70 -4.16 10.54
C PHE A 421 -8.89 -4.30 12.07
N ILE A 422 -8.91 -5.53 12.61
CA ILE A 422 -8.89 -5.77 14.06
C ILE A 422 -7.58 -5.28 14.69
N GLN A 423 -6.43 -5.53 14.05
CA GLN A 423 -5.14 -4.98 14.52
C GLN A 423 -5.17 -3.45 14.51
N THR A 424 -5.60 -2.86 13.41
CA THR A 424 -5.66 -1.41 13.17
C THR A 424 -6.58 -0.72 14.18
N ILE A 425 -7.75 -1.27 14.49
CA ILE A 425 -8.64 -0.67 15.50
C ILE A 425 -8.04 -0.77 16.91
N PHE A 426 -7.37 -1.87 17.26
CA PHE A 426 -6.69 -1.98 18.56
C PHE A 426 -5.49 -1.03 18.68
N VAL A 427 -4.68 -0.90 17.62
CA VAL A 427 -3.62 0.10 17.52
C VAL A 427 -4.21 1.50 17.68
N PHE A 428 -5.30 1.81 16.97
CA PHE A 428 -5.98 3.09 17.07
C PHE A 428 -6.49 3.35 18.50
N ILE A 429 -7.11 2.37 19.16
CA ILE A 429 -7.56 2.48 20.56
C ILE A 429 -6.40 2.80 21.51
N LYS A 430 -5.24 2.17 21.33
CA LYS A 430 -4.06 2.37 22.19
C LYS A 430 -3.28 3.64 21.89
N THR A 431 -3.35 4.13 20.66
CA THR A 431 -2.65 5.35 20.24
C THR A 431 -3.22 6.57 20.96
N LYS A 432 -2.34 7.48 21.42
CA LYS A 432 -2.75 8.76 22.00
C LYS A 432 -3.31 9.65 20.89
N LYS A 433 -4.52 10.18 21.08
CA LYS A 433 -5.16 11.08 20.12
C LYS A 433 -4.96 12.52 20.55
N ASP A 434 -4.56 13.35 19.61
CA ASP A 434 -4.67 14.80 19.75
C ASP A 434 -6.06 15.23 19.24
N TYR A 435 -6.98 15.46 20.18
CA TYR A 435 -8.36 15.83 19.85
C TYR A 435 -8.47 17.18 19.13
N SER A 436 -7.49 18.06 19.29
CA SER A 436 -7.46 19.36 18.60
C SER A 436 -7.23 19.20 17.09
N LYS A 437 -6.52 18.14 16.68
CA LYS A 437 -6.19 17.86 15.27
C LYS A 437 -7.14 16.86 14.63
N PHE A 438 -7.52 15.82 15.37
CA PHE A 438 -8.31 14.72 14.84
C PHE A 438 -9.82 14.96 14.98
N GLY A 439 -10.28 15.58 16.08
CA GLY A 439 -11.70 15.87 16.32
C GLY A 439 -12.57 14.63 16.59
N LEU A 440 -13.65 14.81 17.35
CA LEU A 440 -14.53 13.71 17.79
C LEU A 440 -15.24 12.99 16.63
N MET A 441 -15.68 13.74 15.61
CA MET A 441 -16.39 13.15 14.46
C MET A 441 -15.52 12.17 13.69
N LYS A 442 -14.22 12.45 13.53
CA LYS A 442 -13.27 11.53 12.88
C LYS A 442 -13.06 10.28 13.72
N ILE A 443 -13.03 10.40 15.05
CA ILE A 443 -12.95 9.25 15.98
C ILE A 443 -14.17 8.35 15.82
N PHE A 444 -15.38 8.93 15.85
CA PHE A 444 -16.61 8.18 15.66
C PHE A 444 -16.64 7.51 14.27
N ALA A 445 -16.20 8.21 13.22
CA ALA A 445 -16.09 7.65 11.89
C ALA A 445 -15.16 6.42 11.86
N VAL A 446 -13.99 6.47 12.51
CA VAL A 446 -13.09 5.30 12.60
C VAL A 446 -13.76 4.13 13.35
N TYR A 447 -14.38 4.38 14.51
CA TYR A 447 -15.05 3.31 15.25
C TYR A 447 -16.20 2.67 14.48
N ILE A 448 -17.02 3.48 13.79
CA ILE A 448 -18.18 2.98 13.04
C ILE A 448 -17.74 2.32 11.72
N PHE A 449 -16.84 2.96 10.97
CA PHE A 449 -16.47 2.50 9.64
C PHE A 449 -15.48 1.34 9.69
N VAL A 450 -14.49 1.37 10.59
CA VAL A 450 -13.46 0.32 10.71
C VAL A 450 -13.84 -0.70 11.78
N GLY A 451 -14.06 -0.24 13.01
CA GLY A 451 -14.31 -1.12 14.16
C GLY A 451 -15.61 -1.91 14.02
N LEU A 452 -16.72 -1.23 13.83
CA LEU A 452 -18.04 -1.88 13.80
C LEU A 452 -18.26 -2.71 12.53
N SER A 453 -17.60 -2.41 11.42
CA SER A 453 -17.64 -3.25 10.21
C SER A 453 -17.07 -4.64 10.45
N THR A 454 -15.92 -4.74 11.14
CA THR A 454 -15.35 -6.06 11.48
C THR A 454 -16.22 -6.80 12.50
N TYR A 455 -16.73 -6.09 13.51
CA TYR A 455 -17.67 -6.63 14.49
C TYR A 455 -18.95 -7.18 13.82
N SER A 456 -19.51 -6.47 12.84
CA SER A 456 -20.77 -6.83 12.18
C SER A 456 -20.67 -8.17 11.44
N PHE A 457 -19.54 -8.46 10.78
CA PHE A 457 -19.35 -9.75 10.12
C PHE A 457 -19.27 -10.91 11.12
N PHE A 458 -18.62 -10.68 12.26
CA PHE A 458 -18.57 -11.64 13.35
C PHE A 458 -19.94 -11.84 14.03
N PHE A 459 -20.72 -10.77 14.16
CA PHE A 459 -21.99 -10.79 14.90
C PHE A 459 -23.14 -11.48 14.15
N LEU A 460 -23.07 -11.61 12.82
CA LEU A 460 -24.19 -12.08 11.99
C LEU A 460 -24.84 -13.41 12.45
N PRO A 461 -24.13 -14.47 12.87
CA PRO A 461 -24.77 -15.70 13.37
C PRO A 461 -25.52 -15.49 14.67
N TRP A 462 -25.00 -14.62 15.54
CA TRP A 462 -25.64 -14.27 16.81
C TRP A 462 -26.94 -13.51 16.57
N LEU A 463 -27.01 -12.73 15.49
CA LEU A 463 -28.22 -12.05 15.08
C LEU A 463 -29.36 -13.04 14.76
N LEU A 464 -29.04 -14.17 14.14
CA LEU A 464 -30.03 -15.22 13.88
C LEU A 464 -30.44 -15.95 15.16
N LEU A 465 -29.51 -16.15 16.10
CA LEU A 465 -29.79 -16.77 17.39
C LEU A 465 -30.76 -15.93 18.24
N ILE A 466 -30.80 -14.61 18.06
CA ILE A 466 -31.76 -13.71 18.73
C ILE A 466 -33.21 -14.15 18.50
N LEU A 467 -33.53 -14.73 17.34
CA LEU A 467 -34.89 -15.18 17.03
C LEU A 467 -35.41 -16.27 17.98
N PHE A 468 -34.51 -16.95 18.71
CA PHE A 468 -34.85 -17.97 19.69
C PHE A 468 -34.93 -17.42 21.13
N PHE A 469 -34.54 -16.17 21.37
CA PHE A 469 -34.63 -15.52 22.68
C PHE A 469 -35.91 -14.72 22.83
N LYS A 470 -36.49 -14.73 24.03
CA LYS A 470 -37.66 -13.91 24.37
C LYS A 470 -37.22 -12.48 24.69
N LEU A 471 -37.14 -11.63 23.67
CA LEU A 471 -36.82 -10.22 23.82
C LEU A 471 -38.05 -9.36 24.12
N ASN A 472 -37.80 -8.14 24.61
CA ASN A 472 -38.80 -7.08 24.62
C ASN A 472 -39.34 -6.81 23.20
N SER A 473 -40.66 -6.67 23.08
CA SER A 473 -41.33 -6.46 21.77
C SER A 473 -40.84 -5.20 21.04
N ALA A 474 -40.55 -4.10 21.76
CA ALA A 474 -40.03 -2.88 21.15
C ALA A 474 -38.66 -3.11 20.50
N ILE A 475 -37.79 -3.89 21.14
CA ILE A 475 -36.46 -4.23 20.62
C ILE A 475 -36.60 -5.10 19.37
N TYR A 476 -37.55 -6.05 19.37
CA TYR A 476 -37.86 -6.85 18.19
C TYR A 476 -38.32 -5.98 17.00
N TYR A 477 -39.21 -5.01 17.23
CA TYR A 477 -39.65 -4.08 16.19
C TYR A 477 -38.50 -3.22 15.65
N LEU A 478 -37.60 -2.73 16.51
CA LEU A 478 -36.42 -1.99 16.08
C LEU A 478 -35.49 -2.85 15.21
N TRP A 479 -35.31 -4.13 15.56
CA TRP A 479 -34.57 -5.08 14.73
C TRP A 479 -35.20 -5.28 13.36
N PHE A 480 -36.51 -5.46 13.32
CA PHE A 480 -37.24 -5.61 12.06
C PHE A 480 -37.08 -4.39 11.15
N ILE A 481 -37.30 -3.18 11.69
CA ILE A 481 -37.16 -1.92 10.93
C ILE A 481 -35.72 -1.76 10.41
N ASN A 482 -34.72 -1.97 11.26
CA ASN A 482 -33.32 -1.79 10.87
C ASN A 482 -32.89 -2.85 9.84
N SER A 483 -33.35 -4.09 9.96
CA SER A 483 -33.09 -5.15 8.98
C SER A 483 -33.72 -4.83 7.63
N PHE A 484 -34.96 -4.33 7.63
CA PHE A 484 -35.65 -3.89 6.42
C PHE A 484 -34.93 -2.71 5.75
N PHE A 485 -34.52 -1.71 6.52
CA PHE A 485 -33.70 -0.60 6.03
C PHE A 485 -32.38 -1.08 5.43
N SER A 486 -31.68 -1.99 6.11
CA SER A 486 -30.42 -2.57 5.65
C SER A 486 -30.59 -3.31 4.32
N TYR A 487 -31.66 -4.10 4.19
CA TYR A 487 -32.00 -4.82 2.97
C TYR A 487 -32.24 -3.85 1.80
N ILE A 488 -33.11 -2.85 2.00
CA ILE A 488 -33.38 -1.82 0.98
C ILE A 488 -32.08 -1.10 0.59
N TYR A 489 -31.27 -0.70 1.57
CA TYR A 489 -29.99 -0.06 1.34
C TYR A 489 -29.08 -0.92 0.47
N MET A 490 -28.89 -2.20 0.82
CA MET A 490 -28.02 -3.13 0.09
C MET A 490 -28.45 -3.34 -1.37
N TYR A 491 -29.75 -3.51 -1.64
CA TYR A 491 -30.23 -3.64 -3.01
C TYR A 491 -30.16 -2.33 -3.79
N THR A 492 -30.40 -1.20 -3.14
CA THR A 492 -30.29 0.12 -3.78
C THR A 492 -28.86 0.39 -4.23
N ILE A 493 -27.86 0.15 -3.37
CA ILE A 493 -26.46 0.35 -3.75
C ILE A 493 -26.03 -0.63 -4.85
N ALA A 494 -26.44 -1.89 -4.77
CA ALA A 494 -26.11 -2.89 -5.79
C ALA A 494 -26.71 -2.50 -7.14
N TYR A 495 -27.96 -2.03 -7.16
CA TYR A 495 -28.63 -1.53 -8.36
C TYR A 495 -27.87 -0.35 -8.97
N ILE A 496 -27.51 0.65 -8.16
CA ILE A 496 -26.80 1.85 -8.63
C ILE A 496 -25.44 1.46 -9.22
N VAL A 497 -24.65 0.64 -8.51
CA VAL A 497 -23.32 0.20 -8.98
C VAL A 497 -23.43 -0.57 -10.30
N LEU A 498 -24.33 -1.55 -10.38
CA LEU A 498 -24.53 -2.33 -11.60
C LEU A 498 -24.98 -1.44 -12.77
N SER A 499 -25.80 -0.41 -12.50
CA SER A 499 -26.27 0.54 -13.51
C SER A 499 -25.15 1.45 -14.04
N ALA A 500 -24.25 1.87 -13.16
CA ALA A 500 -23.12 2.74 -13.49
C ALA A 500 -22.08 2.04 -14.37
N GLN A 501 -21.84 0.74 -14.13
CA GLN A 501 -20.85 -0.04 -14.88
C GLN A 501 -21.25 -0.36 -16.33
N LYS A 502 -22.55 -0.38 -16.68
CA LYS A 502 -23.03 -0.92 -17.98
C LYS A 502 -23.98 -0.01 -18.76
N SER A 503 -24.09 1.27 -18.43
CA SER A 503 -25.04 2.21 -19.05
C SER A 503 -26.50 1.67 -19.01
N LEU A 504 -27.16 1.86 -17.86
CA LEU A 504 -28.62 1.77 -17.64
C LEU A 504 -29.34 0.41 -17.84
N VAL A 505 -28.76 -0.62 -18.49
CA VAL A 505 -29.44 -1.93 -18.66
C VAL A 505 -28.82 -3.00 -17.75
N ILE A 506 -29.38 -3.11 -16.54
CA ILE A 506 -28.82 -3.82 -15.37
C ILE A 506 -28.91 -5.36 -15.47
N PHE A 507 -29.66 -5.90 -16.44
CA PHE A 507 -29.98 -7.33 -16.49
C PHE A 507 -29.74 -8.02 -17.83
N LYS A 508 -28.86 -7.49 -18.70
CA LYS A 508 -28.49 -8.21 -19.93
C LYS A 508 -27.70 -9.50 -19.66
N SER A 509 -27.00 -9.59 -18.53
CA SER A 509 -26.25 -10.79 -18.14
C SER A 509 -26.98 -11.58 -17.05
N LYS A 510 -27.09 -12.90 -17.24
CA LYS A 510 -27.58 -13.84 -16.23
C LYS A 510 -26.79 -13.76 -14.93
N ILE A 511 -25.48 -13.53 -15.02
CA ILE A 511 -24.59 -13.42 -13.84
C ILE A 511 -24.93 -12.16 -13.03
N ASP A 512 -25.24 -11.03 -13.67
CA ASP A 512 -25.61 -9.78 -12.98
C ASP A 512 -26.93 -9.95 -12.21
N PHE A 513 -27.93 -10.59 -12.83
CA PHE A 513 -29.21 -10.88 -12.17
C PHE A 513 -29.00 -11.77 -10.94
N ILE A 514 -28.26 -12.88 -11.09
CA ILE A 514 -27.98 -13.79 -9.97
C ILE A 514 -27.18 -13.06 -8.88
N ALA A 515 -26.12 -12.33 -9.24
CA ALA A 515 -25.29 -11.58 -8.29
C ALA A 515 -26.11 -10.56 -7.50
N PHE A 516 -27.00 -9.81 -8.17
CA PHE A 516 -27.93 -8.90 -7.52
C PHE A 516 -28.85 -9.63 -6.53
N THR A 517 -29.47 -10.74 -6.93
CA THR A 517 -30.38 -11.52 -6.08
C THR A 517 -29.68 -12.12 -4.84
N ILE A 518 -28.45 -12.59 -4.98
CA ILE A 518 -27.73 -13.24 -3.87
C ILE A 518 -26.79 -12.30 -3.12
N TRP A 519 -26.75 -11.01 -3.49
CA TRP A 519 -25.86 -10.01 -2.90
C TRP A 519 -25.91 -9.97 -1.36
N PRO A 520 -27.08 -10.06 -0.69
CA PRO A 520 -27.10 -10.13 0.77
C PRO A 520 -26.51 -11.42 1.35
N LEU A 521 -26.67 -12.55 0.65
CA LEU A 521 -26.17 -13.86 1.10
C LEU A 521 -24.65 -13.97 0.96
N TYR A 522 -24.04 -13.23 0.04
CA TYR A 522 -22.59 -13.17 -0.13
C TYR A 522 -21.86 -12.78 1.16
N PHE A 523 -22.46 -11.93 2.01
CA PHE A 523 -21.85 -11.51 3.29
C PHE A 523 -21.76 -12.62 4.35
N ILE A 524 -22.41 -13.78 4.15
CA ILE A 524 -22.17 -14.97 4.98
C ILE A 524 -20.70 -15.44 4.84
N LEU A 525 -20.10 -15.23 3.67
CA LEU A 525 -18.69 -15.55 3.46
C LEU A 525 -17.78 -14.66 4.32
N HIS A 526 -18.12 -13.37 4.51
CA HIS A 526 -17.39 -12.48 5.43
C HIS A 526 -17.47 -12.97 6.87
N THR A 527 -18.61 -13.56 7.27
CA THR A 527 -18.73 -14.20 8.58
C THR A 527 -17.72 -15.34 8.72
N ILE A 528 -17.67 -16.28 7.79
CA ILE A 528 -16.68 -17.38 7.83
C ILE A 528 -15.25 -16.82 7.90
N ALA A 529 -14.95 -15.82 7.08
CA ALA A 529 -13.65 -15.15 7.07
C ALA A 529 -13.33 -14.45 8.41
N SER A 530 -14.34 -13.89 9.10
CA SER A 530 -14.17 -13.20 10.39
C SER A 530 -13.81 -14.14 11.54
N TYR A 531 -14.46 -15.31 11.64
CA TYR A 531 -14.12 -16.32 12.65
C TYR A 531 -12.70 -16.85 12.43
N ARG A 532 -12.33 -17.09 11.18
CA ARG A 532 -10.95 -17.44 10.82
C ARG A 532 -9.96 -16.33 11.19
N ALA A 533 -10.31 -15.06 10.94
CA ALA A 533 -9.47 -13.91 11.30
C ALA A 533 -9.21 -13.83 12.82
N VAL A 534 -10.25 -14.03 13.64
CA VAL A 534 -10.15 -14.06 15.12
C VAL A 534 -9.31 -15.24 15.60
N TYR A 535 -9.40 -16.40 14.95
CA TYR A 535 -8.52 -17.53 15.24
C TYR A 535 -7.06 -17.20 14.88
N GLU A 536 -6.82 -16.69 13.67
CA GLU A 536 -5.47 -16.40 13.18
C GLU A 536 -4.78 -15.26 13.95
N ILE A 537 -5.51 -14.27 14.46
CA ILE A 537 -4.90 -13.16 15.20
C ILE A 537 -4.29 -13.63 16.54
N ILE A 538 -4.82 -14.72 17.11
CA ILE A 538 -4.30 -15.32 18.34
C ILE A 538 -3.08 -16.21 18.04
N ILE A 539 -3.17 -17.03 17.01
CA ILE A 539 -2.14 -18.06 16.70
C ILE A 539 -0.97 -17.48 15.90
N SER A 540 -1.26 -16.59 14.94
CA SER A 540 -0.29 -16.09 13.97
C SER A 540 -0.64 -14.65 13.54
N PRO A 541 -0.56 -13.66 14.45
CA PRO A 541 -1.03 -12.30 14.22
C PRO A 541 -0.39 -11.65 13.00
N PHE A 542 0.91 -11.89 12.80
CA PHE A 542 1.71 -11.25 11.75
C PHE A 542 1.85 -12.09 10.48
N LYS A 543 1.16 -13.23 10.40
CA LYS A 543 1.23 -14.08 9.20
C LYS A 543 0.52 -13.41 8.04
N TRP A 544 1.29 -13.16 6.99
CA TRP A 544 0.79 -12.68 5.70
C TRP A 544 0.31 -13.84 4.84
N ASN A 545 -1.01 -14.08 4.82
CA ASN A 545 -1.61 -15.00 3.86
C ASN A 545 -1.71 -14.29 2.51
N LYS A 546 -0.70 -14.45 1.66
CA LYS A 546 -0.69 -13.89 0.30
C LYS A 546 -1.79 -14.58 -0.52
N THR A 547 -2.49 -13.79 -1.33
CA THR A 547 -3.47 -14.29 -2.29
C THR A 547 -2.72 -14.94 -3.45
N THR A 548 -3.17 -16.10 -3.90
CA THR A 548 -2.62 -16.75 -5.09
C THR A 548 -3.29 -16.14 -6.32
N HIS A 549 -2.49 -15.61 -7.25
CA HIS A 549 -2.93 -15.03 -8.51
C HIS A 549 -2.50 -15.94 -9.68
N GLY A 550 -3.11 -15.79 -10.86
CA GLY A 550 -2.69 -16.52 -12.07
C GLY A 550 -3.18 -17.97 -12.15
N ALA A 551 -4.33 -18.32 -11.56
CA ALA A 551 -4.87 -19.68 -11.64
C ALA A 551 -5.12 -20.17 -13.09
N LYS A 552 -5.33 -19.26 -14.05
CA LYS A 552 -5.38 -19.58 -15.48
C LYS A 552 -3.99 -19.73 -16.12
N ASP A 553 -3.03 -18.91 -15.71
CA ASP A 553 -1.65 -18.98 -16.20
C ASP A 553 -0.99 -20.34 -15.84
N TYR A 554 -1.52 -21.04 -14.84
CA TYR A 554 -1.14 -22.42 -14.46
C TYR A 554 -1.71 -23.52 -15.36
N GLU A 555 -2.84 -23.29 -16.06
CA GLU A 555 -3.47 -24.30 -16.93
C GLU A 555 -2.99 -24.21 -18.38
N ASP A 556 -2.51 -23.03 -18.80
CA ASP A 556 -2.01 -22.76 -20.16
C ASP A 556 -0.48 -22.95 -20.31
N ALA A 557 0.23 -23.32 -19.23
CA ALA A 557 1.68 -23.61 -19.20
C ALA A 557 1.95 -25.11 -18.96
#